data_AF-A0A522W7J6-F1
#
_entry.id   AF-A0A522W7J6-F1
#
_cell.length_a   1.000
_cell.length_b   1.000
_cell.length_c   1.000
_cell.angle_alpha   90.00
_cell.angle_beta   90.00
_cell.angle_gamma   90.00
#
_symmetry.space_group_name_H-M   'P 1'
#
loop_
_entity.id
_entity.type
_entity.pdbx_description
1 polymer ?
#
loop_
_entity_poly.entity_id
_entity_poly.type
_entity_poly.pdbx_seq_one_letter_code
_entity_poly.pdbx_strand_id
1 'polypeptide(L)'
;MKTFTKIRIGVITLMIAVIIAGIGISSAHSATEANKAWWRNLSQGARNQAIVDRAAQDIGKYVGLNCKKWVQQVVPAASRGVVNIPLTLPEADGWYWDYSPYVVGMSGGIRAVQPGWIIQMNWLLSKGWTPHTAIVVGKTSTGVYLVESNWCDPPCYKVGLRWVSFTDFDAKAFRYTVYYITGG
;
A
#
# COMPACT_ATOMS: atom_id res chain seq x y z
N MET A 1 -13.51 54.28 54.97
CA MET A 1 -14.45 53.23 54.51
C MET A 1 -13.81 52.46 53.36
N LYS A 2 -13.80 51.12 53.49
CA LYS A 2 -13.78 50.05 52.46
C LYS A 2 -13.53 50.51 51.00
N THR A 3 -12.63 49.93 50.20
CA THR A 3 -12.58 48.50 49.86
C THR A 3 -11.29 48.19 49.08
N PHE A 4 -10.66 47.05 49.39
CA PHE A 4 -9.57 46.43 48.62
C PHE A 4 -10.08 45.90 47.28
N THR A 5 -9.33 46.11 46.19
CA THR A 5 -9.44 45.26 44.98
C THR A 5 -8.06 44.74 44.63
N LYS A 6 -7.84 43.44 44.90
CA LYS A 6 -6.68 42.65 44.50
C LYS A 6 -6.72 42.44 42.98
N ILE A 7 -5.75 42.96 42.24
CA ILE A 7 -5.50 42.54 40.86
C ILE A 7 -4.55 41.33 40.93
N ARG A 8 -5.08 40.16 40.57
CA ARG A 8 -4.28 38.92 40.46
C ARG A 8 -3.50 38.97 39.14
N ILE A 9 -2.17 38.97 39.25
CA ILE A 9 -1.24 38.75 38.15
C ILE A 9 -1.37 37.26 37.78
N GLY A 10 -2.03 36.99 36.65
CA GLY A 10 -2.07 35.67 36.05
C GLY A 10 -0.69 35.34 35.49
N VAL A 11 -0.01 34.39 36.11
CA VAL A 11 1.23 33.78 35.61
C VAL A 11 0.87 33.04 34.31
N ILE A 12 1.29 33.59 33.17
CA ILE A 12 1.24 32.90 31.88
C ILE A 12 2.38 31.88 31.89
N THR A 13 2.07 30.65 32.28
CA THR A 13 2.98 29.52 32.07
C THR A 13 2.96 29.18 30.57
N LEU A 14 3.98 29.68 29.87
CA LEU A 14 4.30 29.33 28.50
C LEU A 14 4.69 27.84 28.45
N MET A 15 3.75 26.96 28.09
CA MET A 15 4.08 25.59 27.74
C MET A 15 4.79 25.58 26.39
N ILE A 16 6.11 25.40 26.43
CA ILE A 16 6.90 25.05 25.25
C ILE A 16 6.51 23.62 24.86
N ALA A 17 5.61 23.50 23.88
CA ALA A 17 5.39 22.24 23.19
C ALA A 17 6.65 21.94 22.37
N VAL A 18 7.51 21.08 22.89
CA VAL A 18 8.60 20.48 22.12
C VAL A 18 7.94 19.58 21.07
N ILE A 19 7.85 20.08 19.83
CA ILE A 19 7.58 19.25 18.67
C ILE A 19 8.83 18.38 18.49
N ILE A 20 8.83 17.21 19.13
CA ILE A 20 9.71 16.13 18.70
C ILE A 20 9.17 15.72 17.34
N ALA A 21 9.77 16.27 16.29
CA ALA A 21 9.71 15.69 14.97
C ALA A 21 10.30 14.28 15.09
N GLY A 22 9.43 13.33 15.39
CA GLY A 22 9.72 11.92 15.32
C GLY A 22 10.06 11.64 13.86
N ILE A 23 11.35 11.74 13.53
CA ILE A 23 11.92 10.98 12.44
C ILE A 23 11.64 9.54 12.84
N GLY A 24 10.50 9.03 12.38
CA GLY A 24 10.17 7.62 12.44
C GLY A 24 11.20 6.92 11.57
N ILE A 25 12.36 6.65 12.15
CA ILE A 25 13.23 5.58 11.70
C ILE A 25 12.35 4.35 11.89
N SER A 26 11.63 3.96 10.84
CA SER A 26 11.01 2.65 10.73
C SER A 26 12.16 1.66 10.82
N SER A 27 12.51 1.30 12.05
CA SER A 27 13.33 0.16 12.35
C SER A 27 12.61 -0.99 11.68
N ALA A 28 13.26 -1.57 10.66
CA ALA A 28 12.82 -2.80 10.06
C ALA A 28 12.83 -3.85 11.17
N HIS A 29 11.72 -3.96 11.90
CA HIS A 29 11.51 -5.00 12.87
C HIS A 29 11.45 -6.30 12.07
N SER A 30 12.56 -7.02 12.03
CA SER A 30 12.60 -8.36 11.48
C SER A 30 11.48 -9.18 12.12
N ALA A 31 10.64 -9.81 11.29
CA ALA A 31 9.54 -10.61 11.79
C ALA A 31 10.03 -11.65 12.80
N THR A 32 9.29 -11.81 13.90
CA THR A 32 9.54 -12.86 14.88
C THR A 32 9.38 -14.23 14.24
N GLU A 33 10.06 -15.26 14.78
CA GLU A 33 9.90 -16.64 14.30
C GLU A 33 8.43 -17.12 14.41
N ALA A 34 7.71 -16.67 15.43
CA ALA A 34 6.27 -16.92 15.55
C ALA A 34 5.47 -16.30 14.40
N ASN A 35 5.78 -15.07 13.96
CA ASN A 35 5.12 -14.44 12.82
C ASN A 35 5.46 -15.17 11.52
N LYS A 36 6.72 -15.57 11.31
CA LYS A 36 7.13 -16.36 10.14
C LYS A 36 6.40 -17.70 10.08
N ALA A 37 6.35 -18.43 11.19
CA ALA A 37 5.62 -19.69 11.29
C ALA A 37 4.12 -19.50 11.03
N TRP A 38 3.50 -18.48 11.61
CA TRP A 38 2.11 -18.13 11.36
C TRP A 38 1.85 -17.88 9.87
N TRP A 39 2.63 -17.01 9.23
CA TRP A 39 2.44 -16.64 7.82
C TRP A 39 2.59 -17.83 6.86
N ARG A 40 3.60 -18.67 7.11
CA ARG A 40 3.85 -19.89 6.35
C ARG A 40 2.71 -20.90 6.49
N ASN A 41 2.14 -21.04 7.69
CA ASN A 41 1.06 -21.99 7.98
C ASN A 41 -0.32 -21.54 7.46
N LEU A 42 -0.47 -20.27 7.02
CA LEU A 42 -1.68 -19.85 6.35
C LEU A 42 -1.86 -20.59 5.00
N SER A 43 -3.10 -20.83 4.60
CA SER A 43 -3.37 -21.17 3.20
C SER A 43 -3.10 -19.96 2.30
N GLN A 44 -2.92 -20.20 0.99
CA GLN A 44 -2.75 -19.09 0.04
C GLN A 44 -3.95 -18.13 0.05
N GLY A 45 -5.17 -18.67 0.19
CA GLY A 45 -6.39 -17.86 0.31
C GLY A 45 -6.39 -17.00 1.59
N ALA A 46 -5.91 -17.51 2.72
CA ALA A 46 -5.84 -16.73 3.95
C ALA A 46 -4.79 -15.61 3.91
N ARG A 47 -3.63 -15.85 3.26
CA ARG A 47 -2.64 -14.79 3.00
C ARG A 47 -3.22 -13.68 2.12
N ASN A 48 -3.89 -14.08 1.04
CA ASN A 48 -4.57 -13.16 0.14
C ASN A 48 -5.61 -12.32 0.88
N GLN A 49 -6.46 -12.95 1.69
CA GLN A 49 -7.49 -12.26 2.45
C GLN A 49 -6.90 -11.27 3.45
N ALA A 50 -5.81 -11.62 4.15
CA ALA A 50 -5.14 -10.70 5.07
C ALA A 50 -4.63 -9.42 4.36
N ILE A 51 -4.14 -9.55 3.12
CA ILE A 51 -3.72 -8.40 2.30
C ILE A 51 -4.94 -7.56 1.90
N VAL A 52 -6.03 -8.19 1.47
CA VAL A 52 -7.28 -7.49 1.11
C VAL A 52 -7.86 -6.75 2.30
N ASP A 53 -7.97 -7.41 3.46
CA ASP A 53 -8.51 -6.82 4.69
C ASP A 53 -7.68 -5.62 5.13
N ARG A 54 -6.34 -5.73 5.07
CA ARG A 54 -5.47 -4.61 5.40
C ARG A 54 -5.60 -3.47 4.39
N ALA A 55 -5.68 -3.76 3.10
CA ALA A 55 -5.88 -2.73 2.07
C ALA A 55 -7.21 -1.99 2.24
N ALA A 56 -8.29 -2.72 2.58
CA ALA A 56 -9.62 -2.17 2.78
C ALA A 56 -9.67 -1.13 3.92
N GLN A 57 -8.83 -1.29 4.95
CA GLN A 57 -8.74 -0.33 6.06
C GLN A 57 -8.27 1.07 5.62
N ASP A 58 -7.59 1.20 4.48
CA ASP A 58 -7.10 2.50 4.00
C ASP A 58 -8.06 3.18 3.01
N ILE A 59 -9.07 2.47 2.49
CA ILE A 59 -9.99 3.02 1.48
C ILE A 59 -10.62 4.33 1.97
N GLY A 60 -10.52 5.37 1.15
CA GLY A 60 -11.05 6.70 1.44
C GLY A 60 -10.13 7.58 2.31
N LYS A 61 -9.03 7.03 2.87
CA LYS A 61 -8.09 7.77 3.69
C LYS A 61 -6.98 8.42 2.86
N TYR A 62 -6.47 9.55 3.34
CA TYR A 62 -5.25 10.17 2.84
C TYR A 62 -4.05 9.58 3.58
N VAL A 63 -3.22 8.80 2.88
CA VAL A 63 -2.11 8.05 3.48
C VAL A 63 -0.75 8.72 3.30
N GLY A 64 -0.66 9.78 2.48
CA GLY A 64 0.60 10.49 2.22
C GLY A 64 1.64 9.68 1.43
N LEU A 65 1.24 8.55 0.84
CA LEU A 65 2.12 7.61 0.12
C LEU A 65 1.68 7.42 -1.32
N ASN A 66 2.65 7.34 -2.24
CA ASN A 66 2.43 6.88 -3.61
C ASN A 66 2.06 5.39 -3.66
N CYS A 67 1.47 4.95 -4.78
CA CYS A 67 0.98 3.60 -5.01
C CYS A 67 1.92 2.48 -4.52
N LYS A 68 3.18 2.44 -4.98
CA LYS A 68 4.17 1.43 -4.59
C LYS A 68 4.53 1.50 -3.10
N LYS A 69 4.77 2.71 -2.58
CA LYS A 69 5.09 2.92 -1.14
C LYS A 69 3.94 2.49 -0.23
N TRP A 70 2.70 2.71 -0.68
CA TRP A 70 1.51 2.25 0.03
C TRP A 70 1.42 0.71 0.03
N VAL A 71 1.69 0.04 -1.09
CA VAL A 71 1.78 -1.44 -1.11
C VAL A 71 2.90 -1.96 -0.19
N GLN A 72 4.04 -1.25 -0.16
CA GLN A 72 5.14 -1.50 0.79
C GLN A 72 4.77 -1.24 2.26
N GLN A 73 3.63 -0.60 2.55
CA GLN A 73 3.07 -0.51 3.90
C GLN A 73 2.05 -1.62 4.15
N VAL A 74 1.16 -1.88 3.18
CA VAL A 74 0.05 -2.84 3.33
C VAL A 74 0.56 -4.26 3.53
N VAL A 75 1.48 -4.74 2.69
CA VAL A 75 1.88 -6.15 2.73
C VAL A 75 2.70 -6.50 3.97
N PRO A 76 3.68 -5.69 4.42
CA PRO A 76 4.33 -5.93 5.71
C PRO A 76 3.33 -5.88 6.87
N ALA A 77 2.38 -4.93 6.87
CA ALA A 77 1.38 -4.87 7.93
C ALA A 77 0.47 -6.12 7.94
N ALA A 78 -0.01 -6.56 6.77
CA ALA A 78 -0.83 -7.77 6.63
C ALA A 78 -0.08 -9.04 7.05
N SER A 79 1.21 -9.12 6.75
CA SER A 79 2.07 -10.27 7.05
C SER A 79 2.79 -10.17 8.41
N ARG A 80 2.49 -9.15 9.23
CA ARG A 80 3.15 -8.90 10.53
C ARG A 80 4.68 -8.78 10.40
N GLY A 81 5.13 -8.12 9.34
CA GLY A 81 6.53 -7.86 9.02
C GLY A 81 7.26 -9.00 8.31
N VAL A 82 6.60 -10.11 8.00
CA VAL A 82 7.25 -11.29 7.37
C VAL A 82 7.66 -10.98 5.94
N VAL A 83 6.79 -10.30 5.19
CA VAL A 83 7.00 -10.03 3.78
C VAL A 83 7.30 -8.55 3.58
N ASN A 84 8.50 -8.28 3.05
CA ASN A 84 8.85 -6.97 2.51
C ASN A 84 8.65 -6.97 1.00
N ILE A 85 7.96 -5.95 0.50
CA ILE A 85 7.78 -5.77 -0.94
C ILE A 85 9.05 -5.13 -1.50
N PRO A 86 9.78 -5.84 -2.39
CA PRO A 86 11.04 -5.38 -2.95
C PRO A 86 10.86 -4.10 -3.78
N LEU A 87 11.99 -3.41 -3.98
CA LEU A 87 12.07 -2.30 -4.92
C LEU A 87 11.83 -2.78 -6.35
N THR A 88 11.52 -1.85 -7.23
CA THR A 88 11.51 -2.11 -8.66
C THR A 88 12.96 -2.15 -9.17
N LEU A 89 13.28 -3.10 -10.05
CA LEU A 89 14.62 -3.15 -10.65
C LEU A 89 14.90 -1.86 -11.44
N PRO A 90 16.14 -1.33 -11.39
CA PRO A 90 16.50 -0.05 -12.02
C PRO A 90 16.67 -0.10 -13.54
N GLU A 91 16.39 -1.23 -14.19
CA GLU A 91 16.55 -1.39 -15.64
C GLU A 91 15.56 -0.49 -16.43
N ALA A 92 15.88 -0.25 -17.71
CA ALA A 92 15.20 0.71 -18.59
C ALA A 92 13.69 0.46 -18.74
N ASP A 93 13.20 -0.70 -18.30
CA ASP A 93 11.82 -1.11 -18.29
C ASP A 93 11.31 -1.48 -16.88
N GLY A 94 11.63 -0.70 -15.83
CA GLY A 94 11.24 -0.88 -14.42
C GLY A 94 9.77 -1.27 -14.10
N TRP A 95 9.38 -2.49 -14.45
CA TRP A 95 8.06 -3.11 -14.25
C TRP A 95 8.15 -4.39 -13.41
N TYR A 96 9.39 -4.87 -13.20
CA TYR A 96 9.70 -6.03 -12.40
C TYR A 96 10.16 -5.64 -11.00
N TRP A 97 9.75 -6.46 -10.05
CA TRP A 97 10.29 -6.39 -8.70
C TRP A 97 11.65 -7.07 -8.66
N ASP A 98 12.54 -6.53 -7.85
CA ASP A 98 13.74 -7.25 -7.45
C ASP A 98 13.36 -8.58 -6.78
N TYR A 99 14.28 -9.54 -6.79
CA TYR A 99 14.04 -10.87 -6.27
C TYR A 99 13.57 -10.83 -4.81
N SER A 100 12.54 -11.61 -4.50
CA SER A 100 12.08 -11.87 -3.14
C SER A 100 11.56 -13.30 -3.04
N PRO A 101 11.93 -14.07 -2.00
CA PRO A 101 11.44 -15.44 -1.83
C PRO A 101 9.93 -15.50 -1.58
N TYR A 102 9.31 -14.38 -1.20
CA TYR A 102 7.88 -14.29 -0.91
C TYR A 102 7.06 -13.74 -2.06
N VAL A 103 7.69 -13.22 -3.12
CA VAL A 103 7.00 -12.61 -4.25
C VAL A 103 7.21 -13.48 -5.47
N VAL A 104 6.12 -14.02 -6.00
CA VAL A 104 6.17 -14.84 -7.21
C VAL A 104 5.38 -14.17 -8.32
N GLY A 105 6.05 -13.96 -9.46
CA GLY A 105 5.44 -13.45 -10.68
C GLY A 105 4.57 -14.51 -11.36
N MET A 106 3.45 -14.09 -11.94
CA MET A 106 2.48 -14.97 -12.61
C MET A 106 2.45 -14.77 -14.11
N SER A 107 2.45 -15.87 -14.86
CA SER A 107 2.36 -15.88 -16.34
C SER A 107 0.93 -15.77 -16.87
N GLY A 108 -0.10 -16.05 -16.06
CA GLY A 108 -1.50 -16.08 -16.49
C GLY A 108 -2.16 -14.71 -16.76
N GLY A 109 -1.42 -13.61 -16.57
CA GLY A 109 -1.88 -12.25 -16.85
C GLY A 109 -3.06 -11.78 -15.99
N ILE A 110 -3.68 -10.67 -16.40
CA ILE A 110 -4.73 -9.99 -15.62
C ILE A 110 -6.01 -10.83 -15.48
N ARG A 111 -6.29 -11.73 -16.43
CA ARG A 111 -7.49 -12.59 -16.41
C ARG A 111 -7.38 -13.76 -15.46
N ALA A 112 -6.18 -14.11 -14.98
CA ALA A 112 -5.97 -15.18 -14.01
C ALA A 112 -5.89 -14.67 -12.56
N VAL A 113 -5.91 -13.36 -12.33
CA VAL A 113 -5.70 -12.79 -11.00
C VAL A 113 -6.71 -13.25 -9.97
N GLN A 114 -6.29 -13.20 -8.71
CA GLN A 114 -7.12 -13.47 -7.55
C GLN A 114 -7.08 -12.26 -6.60
N PRO A 115 -8.11 -12.07 -5.75
CA PRO A 115 -8.02 -11.13 -4.64
C PRO A 115 -6.75 -11.36 -3.81
N GLY A 116 -6.13 -10.28 -3.33
CA GLY A 116 -4.87 -10.27 -2.59
C GLY A 116 -3.61 -10.26 -3.46
N TRP A 117 -3.74 -10.43 -4.77
CA TRP A 117 -2.62 -10.30 -5.70
C TRP A 117 -2.30 -8.84 -6.00
N ILE A 118 -1.10 -8.58 -6.50
CA ILE A 118 -0.57 -7.24 -6.73
C ILE A 118 -0.20 -7.11 -8.19
N ILE A 119 -0.55 -5.98 -8.77
CA ILE A 119 -0.23 -5.64 -10.16
C ILE A 119 0.77 -4.49 -10.13
N GLN A 120 1.90 -4.64 -10.82
CA GLN A 120 2.72 -3.52 -11.24
C GLN A 120 2.51 -3.29 -12.73
N MET A 121 2.23 -2.07 -13.12
CA MET A 121 1.85 -1.76 -14.50
C MET A 121 2.32 -0.38 -14.92
N ASN A 122 2.41 -0.17 -16.22
CA ASN A 122 2.43 1.15 -16.81
C ASN A 122 1.02 1.51 -17.29
N TRP A 123 0.38 2.45 -16.61
CA TRP A 123 -1.02 2.78 -16.87
C TRP A 123 -1.15 4.07 -17.67
N LEU A 124 -2.00 4.08 -18.70
CA LEU A 124 -2.24 5.27 -19.53
C LEU A 124 -3.13 6.28 -18.80
N LEU A 125 -2.57 7.45 -18.51
CA LEU A 125 -3.27 8.63 -18.04
C LEU A 125 -3.26 9.73 -19.12
N SER A 126 -3.95 10.85 -18.87
CA SER A 126 -4.02 12.00 -19.80
C SER A 126 -2.64 12.55 -20.20
N LYS A 127 -1.65 12.44 -19.31
CA LYS A 127 -0.27 12.92 -19.50
C LYS A 127 0.67 11.85 -20.06
N GLY A 128 0.15 10.67 -20.38
CA GLY A 128 0.90 9.53 -20.90
C GLY A 128 0.99 8.35 -19.93
N TRP A 129 1.86 7.42 -20.27
CA TRP A 129 2.08 6.18 -19.53
C TRP A 129 2.80 6.44 -18.20
N THR A 130 2.16 6.09 -17.08
CA THR A 130 2.66 6.31 -15.72
C THR A 130 2.83 5.01 -14.94
N PRO A 131 3.97 4.78 -14.27
CA PRO A 131 4.15 3.63 -13.39
C PRO A 131 3.15 3.60 -12.25
N HIS A 132 2.55 2.43 -12.04
CA HIS A 132 1.50 2.26 -11.06
C HIS A 132 1.51 0.88 -10.40
N THR A 133 1.02 0.81 -9.16
CA THR A 133 0.93 -0.43 -8.40
C THR A 133 -0.42 -0.51 -7.68
N ALA A 134 -1.10 -1.65 -7.81
CA ALA A 134 -2.43 -1.84 -7.25
C ALA A 134 -2.58 -3.22 -6.62
N ILE A 135 -3.47 -3.32 -5.62
CA ILE A 135 -3.89 -4.60 -5.03
C ILE A 135 -5.23 -4.99 -5.62
N VAL A 136 -5.34 -6.21 -6.15
CA VAL A 136 -6.61 -6.78 -6.58
C VAL A 136 -7.42 -7.16 -5.35
N VAL A 137 -8.65 -6.64 -5.22
CA VAL A 137 -9.56 -6.98 -4.11
C VAL A 137 -10.81 -7.72 -4.57
N GLY A 138 -11.05 -7.77 -5.87
CA GLY A 138 -12.18 -8.48 -6.45
C GLY A 138 -11.97 -8.73 -7.93
N LYS A 139 -12.67 -9.73 -8.46
CA LYS A 139 -12.63 -10.10 -9.87
C LYS A 139 -14.00 -10.61 -10.30
N THR A 140 -14.42 -10.22 -11.49
CA THR A 140 -15.61 -10.73 -12.17
C THR A 140 -15.18 -11.42 -13.48
N SER A 141 -16.15 -11.93 -14.23
CA SER A 141 -15.89 -12.43 -15.60
C SER A 141 -15.45 -11.33 -16.57
N THR A 142 -15.71 -10.06 -16.26
CA THR A 142 -15.51 -8.91 -17.17
C THR A 142 -14.47 -7.91 -16.70
N GLY A 143 -13.95 -8.04 -15.47
CA GLY A 143 -12.99 -7.08 -14.94
C GLY A 143 -12.51 -7.38 -13.52
N VAL A 144 -11.86 -6.39 -12.94
CA VAL A 144 -11.22 -6.46 -11.62
C VAL A 144 -11.51 -5.21 -10.80
N TYR A 145 -11.55 -5.38 -9.48
CA TYR A 145 -11.56 -4.31 -8.51
C TYR A 145 -10.15 -4.14 -7.95
N LEU A 146 -9.65 -2.92 -8.01
CA LEU A 146 -8.31 -2.53 -7.59
C LEU A 146 -8.40 -1.54 -6.43
N VAL A 147 -7.57 -1.75 -5.42
CA VAL A 147 -7.29 -0.76 -4.36
C VAL A 147 -5.87 -0.25 -4.53
N GLU A 148 -5.74 1.07 -4.51
CA GLU A 148 -4.51 1.76 -4.89
C GLU A 148 -4.50 3.17 -4.30
N SER A 149 -3.31 3.65 -3.92
CA SER A 149 -3.09 5.06 -3.57
C SER A 149 -2.64 5.83 -4.82
N ASN A 150 -2.95 7.13 -4.88
CA ASN A 150 -2.42 8.02 -5.92
C ASN A 150 -2.77 7.61 -7.35
N TRP A 151 -4.00 7.13 -7.52
CA TRP A 151 -4.61 6.82 -8.82
C TRP A 151 -5.14 8.08 -9.53
N CYS A 152 -5.48 9.16 -8.80
CA CYS A 152 -5.90 10.41 -9.43
C CYS A 152 -4.70 11.32 -9.72
N ASP A 153 -4.89 12.34 -10.57
CA ASP A 153 -3.82 13.25 -11.00
C ASP A 153 -2.96 13.70 -9.80
N PRO A 154 -1.65 13.40 -9.77
CA PRO A 154 -0.81 13.66 -8.60
C PRO A 154 -0.71 15.16 -8.27
N PRO A 155 -0.52 15.51 -6.98
CA PRO A 155 -0.44 14.60 -5.82
C PRO A 155 -1.83 14.29 -5.25
N CYS A 156 -2.21 13.02 -5.29
CA CYS A 156 -3.48 12.50 -4.82
C CYS A 156 -3.23 11.33 -3.86
N TYR A 157 -2.66 11.55 -2.68
CA TYR A 157 -2.31 10.46 -1.75
C TYR A 157 -3.49 9.81 -1.03
N LYS A 158 -4.68 9.83 -1.65
CA LYS A 158 -5.89 9.16 -1.18
C LYS A 158 -5.94 7.75 -1.75
N VAL A 159 -6.30 6.77 -0.92
CA VAL A 159 -6.55 5.40 -1.35
C VAL A 159 -7.97 5.28 -1.89
N GLY A 160 -8.10 4.75 -3.10
CA GLY A 160 -9.37 4.55 -3.78
C GLY A 160 -9.64 3.08 -4.09
N LEU A 161 -10.91 2.77 -4.29
CA LEU A 161 -11.39 1.54 -4.90
C LEU A 161 -11.81 1.86 -6.34
N ARG A 162 -11.29 1.13 -7.32
CA ARG A 162 -11.62 1.31 -8.73
C ARG A 162 -12.01 -0.01 -9.37
N TRP A 163 -13.08 0.01 -10.15
CA TRP A 163 -13.39 -1.08 -11.07
C TRP A 163 -12.73 -0.83 -12.42
N VAL A 164 -12.18 -1.87 -13.03
CA VAL A 164 -11.52 -1.85 -14.34
C VAL A 164 -12.01 -3.04 -15.16
N SER A 165 -12.61 -2.78 -16.32
CA SER A 165 -12.94 -3.84 -17.26
C SER A 165 -11.66 -4.46 -17.84
N PHE A 166 -11.68 -5.73 -18.24
CA PHE A 166 -10.53 -6.33 -18.92
C PHE A 166 -10.23 -5.62 -20.24
N THR A 167 -11.25 -5.13 -20.95
CA THR A 167 -11.08 -4.32 -22.16
C THR A 167 -10.34 -3.01 -21.87
N ASP A 168 -10.73 -2.27 -20.82
CA ASP A 168 -10.01 -1.06 -20.41
C ASP A 168 -8.59 -1.37 -19.97
N PHE A 169 -8.40 -2.47 -19.25
CA PHE A 169 -7.08 -2.88 -18.80
C PHE A 169 -6.17 -3.17 -20.00
N ASP A 170 -6.62 -3.96 -20.97
CA ASP A 170 -5.81 -4.27 -22.16
C ASP A 170 -5.49 -3.02 -23.00
N ALA A 171 -6.42 -2.05 -23.05
CA ALA A 171 -6.20 -0.79 -23.77
C ALA A 171 -5.26 0.19 -23.02
N LYS A 172 -5.26 0.16 -21.69
CA LYS A 172 -4.59 1.16 -20.84
C LYS A 172 -3.44 0.62 -20.01
N ALA A 173 -3.10 -0.66 -20.08
CA ALA A 173 -1.93 -1.25 -19.45
C ALA A 173 -0.95 -1.76 -20.52
N PHE A 174 0.01 -0.92 -20.91
CA PHE A 174 0.96 -1.23 -21.98
C PHE A 174 1.90 -2.39 -21.60
N ARG A 175 2.33 -2.41 -20.34
CA ARG A 175 3.15 -3.46 -19.74
C ARG A 175 2.70 -3.66 -18.30
N TYR A 176 2.60 -4.91 -17.87
CA TYR A 176 2.27 -5.23 -16.50
C TYR A 176 2.83 -6.59 -16.09
N THR A 177 3.04 -6.73 -14.78
CA THR A 177 3.36 -7.99 -14.13
C THR A 177 2.42 -8.18 -12.95
N VAL A 178 2.00 -9.41 -12.75
CA VAL A 178 1.12 -9.82 -11.67
C VAL A 178 1.94 -10.63 -10.68
N TYR A 179 1.76 -10.36 -9.38
CA TYR A 179 2.44 -11.04 -8.30
C TYR A 179 1.45 -11.58 -7.28
N TYR A 180 1.78 -12.73 -6.70
CA TYR A 180 1.15 -13.18 -5.46
C TYR A 180 2.20 -13.35 -4.36
N ILE A 181 1.73 -13.25 -3.12
CA ILE A 181 2.59 -13.32 -1.93
C ILE A 181 2.51 -14.71 -1.31
N THR A 182 3.64 -15.40 -1.20
CA THR A 182 3.75 -16.78 -0.72
C THR A 182 4.05 -16.84 0.79
N GLY A 183 4.03 -18.06 1.35
CA GLY A 183 4.42 -18.32 2.74
C GLY A 183 5.93 -18.40 2.98
N GLY A 184 6.75 -18.34 1.92
CA GLY A 184 8.18 -18.70 1.94
C GLY A 184 8.41 -20.19 1.80
#